data_AF-A0A8X7V8F7-F1
#
_entry.id   AF-A0A8X7V8F7-F1
#
_cell.length_a   1.000
_cell.length_b   1.000
_cell.length_c   1.000
_cell.angle_alpha   90.00
_cell.angle_beta   90.00
_cell.angle_gamma   90.00
#
_symmetry.space_group_name_H-M   'P 1'
#
loop_
_entity.id
_entity.type
_entity.pdbx_description
1 polymer ?
#
loop_
_entity_poly.entity_id
_entity_poly.type
_entity_poly.pdbx_seq_one_letter_code
_entity_poly.pdbx_strand_id
1 'polypeptide(L)'
;MVKSDPVGDSVILSSVREEQLAVLFYSGDTWEIEIRITTKIEEANEVTWINFLKVDVKPFGFSGKFWRFLLYGSFFVDEKKKVALICDNPFSRVYMIGEDNYFKVVAPGEPAYWRHVCSYVPSSVQIRKGPVHARGKRKIRDC
;
A
#
# COMPACT_ATOMS: atom_id res chain seq x y z
N MET A 1 1.20 23.77 -20.89
CA MET A 1 -0.03 23.41 -20.17
C MET A 1 0.20 22.03 -19.59
N VAL A 2 0.73 21.96 -18.36
CA VAL A 2 1.05 20.68 -17.70
C VAL A 2 -0.29 20.04 -17.33
N LYS A 3 -0.67 18.99 -18.03
CA LYS A 3 -1.78 18.14 -17.59
C LYS A 3 -1.34 17.51 -16.27
N SER A 4 -1.99 17.89 -15.18
CA SER A 4 -1.97 17.11 -13.96
C SER A 4 -2.59 15.75 -14.28
N ASP A 5 -1.83 14.68 -14.10
CA ASP A 5 -2.36 13.32 -14.23
C ASP A 5 -3.59 13.18 -13.31
N PRO A 6 -4.70 12.58 -13.78
CA PRO A 6 -5.82 12.30 -12.92
C PRO A 6 -5.33 11.34 -11.83
N VAL A 7 -5.45 11.79 -10.58
CA VAL A 7 -5.12 11.00 -9.41
C VAL A 7 -6.05 9.80 -9.42
N GLY A 8 -5.51 8.60 -9.63
CA GLY A 8 -6.29 7.37 -9.59
C GLY A 8 -6.69 7.01 -8.16
N ASP A 9 -7.79 6.28 -8.02
CA ASP A 9 -8.16 5.67 -6.75
C ASP A 9 -7.08 4.65 -6.32
N SER A 10 -6.79 4.58 -5.02
CA SER A 10 -5.80 3.67 -4.46
C SER A 10 -6.33 2.94 -3.23
N VAL A 11 -5.80 1.74 -3.01
CA VAL A 11 -6.18 0.85 -1.92
C VAL A 11 -4.92 0.31 -1.26
N ILE A 12 -4.80 0.49 0.05
CA ILE A 12 -3.70 -0.03 0.87
C ILE A 12 -4.29 -0.96 1.93
N LEU A 13 -3.72 -2.16 2.07
CA LEU A 13 -4.09 -3.13 3.09
C LEU A 13 -3.02 -3.13 4.20
N SER A 14 -3.46 -3.18 5.46
CA SER A 14 -2.59 -3.29 6.63
C SER A 14 -3.20 -4.25 7.66
N SER A 15 -2.36 -4.83 8.51
CA SER A 15 -2.83 -5.58 9.69
C SER A 15 -2.97 -4.64 10.89
N VAL A 16 -4.03 -4.83 11.67
CA VAL A 16 -4.27 -4.05 12.91
C VAL A 16 -3.84 -4.85 14.13
N ARG A 17 -4.21 -6.13 14.16
CA ARG A 17 -3.93 -7.13 15.20
C ARG A 17 -3.70 -8.49 14.54
N GLU A 18 -3.55 -9.54 15.35
CA GLU A 18 -3.31 -10.91 14.88
C GLU A 18 -4.41 -11.42 13.92
N GLU A 19 -5.68 -11.02 14.12
CA GLU A 19 -6.83 -11.50 13.34
C GLU A 19 -7.66 -10.39 12.69
N GLN A 20 -7.13 -9.16 12.61
CA GLN A 20 -7.86 -8.02 12.04
C GLN A 20 -7.07 -7.33 10.93
N LEU A 21 -7.77 -7.04 9.84
CA LEU A 21 -7.28 -6.30 8.69
C LEU A 21 -7.88 -4.89 8.68
N ALA A 22 -7.10 -3.94 8.17
CA ALA A 22 -7.55 -2.62 7.81
C ALA A 22 -7.30 -2.37 6.33
N VAL A 23 -8.24 -1.71 5.69
CA VAL A 23 -8.09 -1.19 4.33
C VAL A 23 -8.26 0.31 4.35
N LEU A 24 -7.31 0.99 3.71
CA LEU A 24 -7.38 2.41 3.41
C LEU A 24 -7.72 2.55 1.93
N PHE A 25 -8.86 3.16 1.65
CA PHE A 25 -9.29 3.60 0.34
C PHE A 25 -9.03 5.09 0.20
N TYR A 26 -8.46 5.47 -0.93
CA TYR A 26 -8.27 6.85 -1.31
C TYR A 26 -8.98 7.11 -2.63
N SER A 27 -9.82 8.15 -2.69
CA SER A 27 -10.45 8.58 -3.94
C SER A 27 -9.83 9.86 -4.47
N GLY A 28 -9.31 9.80 -5.69
CA GLY A 28 -8.68 10.95 -6.37
C GLY A 28 -9.64 12.06 -6.75
N ASP A 29 -10.90 11.70 -7.02
CA ASP A 29 -11.93 12.64 -7.43
C ASP A 29 -12.47 13.43 -6.24
N THR A 30 -12.78 12.74 -5.13
CA THR A 30 -13.33 13.39 -3.94
C THR A 30 -12.25 13.90 -2.99
N TRP A 31 -11.00 13.44 -3.14
CA TRP A 31 -9.92 13.70 -2.20
C TRP A 31 -10.34 13.32 -0.79
N GLU A 32 -10.79 12.08 -0.64
CA GLU A 32 -11.20 11.51 0.64
C GLU A 32 -10.36 10.27 0.94
N ILE A 33 -10.05 10.08 2.23
CA ILE A 33 -9.52 8.84 2.76
C ILE A 33 -10.63 8.16 3.56
N GLU A 34 -10.91 6.91 3.23
CA GLU A 34 -11.81 6.04 3.97
C GLU A 34 -11.02 4.83 4.50
N ILE A 35 -11.04 4.63 5.81
CA ILE A 35 -10.44 3.46 6.46
C ILE A 35 -11.56 2.57 6.94
N ARG A 36 -11.47 1.29 6.55
CA ARG A 36 -12.34 0.22 7.03
C ARG A 36 -11.51 -0.79 7.80
N ILE A 37 -12.06 -1.32 8.88
CA ILE A 37 -11.42 -2.40 9.65
C ILE A 37 -12.36 -3.60 9.73
N THR A 38 -11.79 -4.78 9.89
CA THR A 38 -12.56 -6.00 10.12
C THR A 38 -12.86 -6.15 11.62
N THR A 39 -14.09 -6.53 11.99
CA THR A 39 -14.46 -6.73 13.40
C THR A 39 -13.83 -7.99 13.99
N LYS A 40 -13.96 -9.13 13.31
CA LYS A 40 -13.28 -10.41 13.58
C LYS A 40 -13.33 -11.28 12.33
N ILE A 41 -12.33 -12.15 12.18
CA ILE A 41 -12.38 -13.26 11.21
C ILE A 41 -12.87 -14.47 11.99
N GLU A 42 -14.18 -14.57 12.27
CA GLU A 42 -14.74 -15.80 12.87
C GLU A 42 -14.88 -16.90 11.80
N GLU A 43 -14.93 -18.15 12.26
CA GLU A 43 -14.78 -19.37 11.46
C GLU A 43 -15.65 -19.37 10.18
N ALA A 44 -14.99 -19.63 9.05
CA ALA A 44 -15.55 -19.82 7.71
C ALA A 44 -16.18 -18.59 7.04
N ASN A 45 -15.29 -17.83 6.38
CA ASN A 45 -15.54 -17.12 5.11
C ASN A 45 -16.37 -15.84 5.14
N GLU A 46 -16.80 -15.35 6.31
CA GLU A 46 -17.52 -14.09 6.42
C GLU A 46 -16.67 -13.01 7.12
N VAL A 47 -16.18 -12.05 6.34
CA VAL A 47 -15.42 -10.90 6.84
C VAL A 47 -16.33 -9.67 6.82
N THR A 48 -16.75 -9.21 7.99
CA THR A 48 -17.50 -7.95 8.11
C THR A 48 -16.55 -6.76 8.20
N TRP A 49 -16.73 -5.81 7.29
CA TRP A 49 -16.01 -4.54 7.28
C TRP A 49 -16.84 -3.45 7.94
N ILE A 50 -16.24 -2.73 8.88
CA ILE A 50 -16.84 -1.56 9.49
C ILE A 50 -16.07 -0.31 9.07
N ASN A 51 -16.80 0.79 8.85
CA ASN A 51 -16.18 2.08 8.64
C ASN A 51 -15.56 2.56 9.95
N PHE A 52 -14.26 2.79 9.89
CA PHE A 52 -13.47 3.23 11.04
C PHE A 52 -13.24 4.74 11.01
N LEU A 53 -12.74 5.26 9.89
CA LEU A 53 -12.50 6.69 9.70
C LEU A 53 -12.85 7.10 8.28
N LYS A 54 -13.40 8.31 8.15
CA LYS A 54 -13.56 8.98 6.86
C LYS A 54 -13.12 10.42 7.02
N VAL A 55 -12.15 10.84 6.21
CA VAL A 55 -11.52 12.17 6.32
C VAL A 55 -11.43 12.82 4.95
N ASP A 56 -11.92 14.06 4.84
CA ASP A 56 -11.71 14.91 3.67
C ASP A 56 -10.29 15.45 3.71
N VAL A 57 -9.50 15.12 2.69
CA VAL A 57 -8.10 15.50 2.60
C VAL A 57 -7.87 16.82 1.84
N LYS A 58 -8.88 17.40 1.19
CA LYS A 58 -8.77 18.70 0.50
C LYS A 58 -8.21 19.85 1.36
N PRO A 59 -8.72 20.11 2.58
CA PRO A 59 -8.33 21.31 3.33
C PRO A 59 -6.88 21.26 3.85
N PHE A 60 -6.26 20.09 3.92
CA PHE A 60 -4.89 19.94 4.43
C PHE A 60 -3.82 20.35 3.42
N GLY A 61 -4.21 20.79 2.22
CA GLY A 61 -3.30 21.34 1.24
C GLY A 61 -2.18 20.35 0.93
N PHE A 62 -2.56 19.13 0.57
CA PHE A 62 -1.59 18.07 0.30
C PHE A 62 -0.69 18.49 -0.86
N SER A 63 0.49 19.00 -0.50
CA SER A 63 1.59 19.18 -1.43
C SER A 63 1.75 17.89 -2.23
N GLY A 64 2.08 17.96 -3.52
CA GLY A 64 2.13 16.79 -4.42
C GLY A 64 3.06 15.64 -3.98
N LYS A 65 3.73 15.77 -2.83
CA LYS A 65 4.47 14.74 -2.13
C LYS A 65 3.58 13.75 -1.40
N PHE A 66 2.42 14.16 -0.87
CA PHE A 66 1.54 13.24 -0.14
C PHE A 66 1.26 12.04 -0.99
N TRP A 67 0.79 12.24 -2.22
CA TRP A 67 0.53 11.22 -3.25
C TRP A 67 1.49 10.05 -3.34
N ARG A 68 2.77 10.24 -3.03
CA ARG A 68 3.75 9.14 -3.04
C ARG A 68 3.44 8.08 -1.99
N PHE A 69 2.75 8.43 -0.91
CA PHE A 69 2.21 7.49 0.05
C PHE A 69 1.20 6.51 -0.56
N LEU A 70 0.43 6.90 -1.57
CA LEU A 70 -0.54 6.00 -2.21
C LEU A 70 0.13 4.88 -3.01
N LEU A 71 1.38 5.08 -3.40
CA LEU A 71 2.16 4.14 -4.19
C LEU A 71 3.07 3.26 -3.34
N TYR A 72 3.63 3.81 -2.27
CA TYR A 72 4.69 3.15 -1.49
C TYR A 72 4.49 3.22 0.03
N GLY A 73 3.45 3.91 0.48
CA GLY A 73 3.19 4.13 1.88
C GLY A 73 2.60 2.93 2.58
N SER A 74 2.57 3.04 3.90
CA SER A 74 1.91 2.09 4.79
C SER A 74 1.09 2.87 5.81
N PHE A 75 0.21 2.17 6.52
CA PHE A 75 -0.58 2.81 7.57
C PHE A 75 -0.82 1.87 8.74
N PHE A 76 -1.09 2.46 9.89
CA PHE A 76 -1.40 1.77 11.15
C PHE A 76 -2.63 2.40 11.77
N VAL A 77 -3.41 1.60 12.49
CA VAL A 77 -4.66 2.04 13.13
C VAL A 77 -4.57 1.84 14.65
N ASP A 78 -4.91 2.86 15.42
CA ASP A 78 -5.13 2.76 16.87
C ASP A 78 -6.64 2.86 17.12
N GLU A 79 -7.28 1.71 17.32
CA GLU A 79 -8.72 1.63 17.55
C GLU A 79 -9.17 2.37 18.83
N LYS A 80 -8.32 2.37 19.87
CA LYS A 80 -8.66 2.98 21.17
C LYS A 80 -8.67 4.49 21.08
N LYS A 81 -7.70 5.05 20.35
CA LYS A 81 -7.60 6.50 20.13
C LYS A 81 -8.40 6.96 18.92
N LYS A 82 -8.94 6.04 18.12
CA LYS A 82 -9.63 6.30 16.86
C LYS A 82 -8.82 7.18 15.90
N VAL A 83 -7.53 6.84 15.75
CA VAL A 83 -6.63 7.52 14.82
C VAL A 83 -5.96 6.52 13.90
N ALA A 84 -5.54 6.99 12.72
CA ALA A 84 -4.65 6.26 11.84
C ALA A 84 -3.36 7.05 11.58
N LEU A 85 -2.25 6.32 11.56
CA LEU A 85 -0.94 6.84 11.18
C LEU A 85 -0.66 6.44 9.74
N ILE A 86 -0.37 7.41 8.89
CA ILE A 86 -0.01 7.21 7.49
C ILE A 86 1.47 7.53 7.33
N CYS A 87 2.22 6.55 6.85
CA CYS A 87 3.65 6.65 6.61
C CYS A 87 3.93 6.81 5.11
N ASP A 88 4.60 7.89 4.73
CA ASP A 88 5.04 8.16 3.37
C ASP A 88 6.49 7.65 3.20
N ASN A 89 6.62 6.49 2.57
CA ASN A 89 7.89 5.91 2.17
C ASN A 89 8.22 6.41 0.75
N PRO A 90 9.42 6.92 0.44
CA PRO A 90 10.68 6.93 1.22
C PRO A 90 10.95 8.22 2.00
N PHE A 91 9.97 9.11 2.18
CA PHE A 91 10.22 10.42 2.77
C PHE A 91 10.18 10.47 4.30
N SER A 92 10.01 9.32 4.96
CA SER A 92 9.95 9.16 6.42
C SER A 92 8.91 10.04 7.11
N ARG A 93 7.93 10.58 6.37
CA ARG A 93 6.90 11.44 6.95
C ARG A 93 5.80 10.58 7.54
N VAL A 94 5.34 10.97 8.71
CA VAL A 94 4.22 10.31 9.38
C VAL A 94 3.14 11.35 9.62
N TYR A 95 1.96 11.07 9.08
CA TYR A 95 0.74 11.84 9.26
C TYR A 95 -0.18 11.10 10.22
N MET A 96 -0.86 11.82 11.07
CA MET A 96 -1.88 11.29 11.95
C MET A 96 -3.22 11.87 11.53
N ILE A 97 -4.18 11.01 11.22
CA ILE A 97 -5.56 11.35 10.90
C ILE A 97 -6.50 10.79 11.96
N GLY A 98 -7.60 11.47 12.22
CA GLY A 98 -8.60 11.05 13.19
C GLY A 98 -10.00 11.52 12.82
N GLU A 99 -10.94 11.33 13.74
CA GLU A 99 -12.33 11.83 13.62
C GLU A 99 -12.36 13.36 13.43
N ASP A 100 -13.49 13.88 12.96
CA ASP A 100 -13.72 15.32 12.71
C ASP A 100 -12.71 15.99 11.77
N ASN A 101 -12.19 15.22 10.81
CA ASN A 101 -11.10 15.64 9.92
C ASN A 101 -9.87 16.12 10.72
N TYR A 102 -9.57 15.49 11.85
CA TYR A 102 -8.32 15.78 12.54
C TYR A 102 -7.13 15.34 11.67
N PHE A 103 -6.17 16.24 11.47
CA PHE A 103 -4.94 15.99 10.73
C PHE A 103 -3.74 16.65 11.42
N LYS A 104 -2.67 15.88 11.60
CA LYS A 104 -1.42 16.38 12.17
C LYS A 104 -0.21 15.69 11.54
N VAL A 105 0.81 16.45 11.16
CA VAL A 105 2.13 15.90 10.87
C VAL A 105 2.81 15.57 12.19
N VAL A 106 3.03 14.29 12.48
CA VAL A 106 3.67 13.84 13.73
C VAL A 106 5.17 13.62 13.57
N ALA A 107 5.62 13.30 12.36
CA ALA A 107 7.04 13.28 12.00
C ALA A 107 7.22 13.97 10.64
N PRO A 108 7.83 15.17 10.60
CA PRO A 108 8.23 15.81 9.34
C PRO A 108 9.48 15.07 8.84
N GLY A 109 9.26 13.96 8.14
CA GLY A 109 10.31 13.04 7.74
C GLY A 109 11.53 13.69 7.08
N GLU A 110 12.68 13.08 7.35
CA GLU A 110 13.96 13.44 6.74
C GLU A 110 14.06 12.85 5.33
N PRO A 111 14.73 13.52 4.38
CA PRO A 111 14.94 12.99 3.04
C PRO A 111 15.86 11.76 3.11
N ALA A 112 15.28 10.57 3.25
CA ALA A 112 16.03 9.33 3.15
C ALA A 112 16.27 9.03 1.66
N TYR A 113 17.49 9.31 1.20
CA TYR A 113 17.97 8.88 -0.11
C TYR A 113 18.22 7.36 -0.11
N TRP A 114 17.18 6.51 0.01
CA TRP A 114 17.37 5.07 -0.06
C TRP A 114 17.43 4.60 -1.52
N ARG A 115 18.65 4.30 -1.98
CA ARG A 115 18.92 3.53 -3.19
C ARG A 115 18.53 2.08 -2.90
N HIS A 116 17.61 1.51 -3.67
CA HIS A 116 17.30 0.08 -3.63
C HIS A 116 18.56 -0.72 -3.96
N VAL A 117 19.35 -1.10 -2.95
CA VAL A 117 20.46 -2.03 -3.11
C VAL A 117 20.10 -3.29 -2.36
N CYS A 118 19.37 -4.17 -3.02
CA CYS A 118 19.30 -5.56 -2.61
C CYS A 118 20.65 -6.18 -3.00
N SER A 119 21.55 -6.40 -2.04
CA SER A 119 22.73 -7.23 -2.28
C SER A 119 22.27 -8.67 -2.43
N TYR A 120 21.92 -9.09 -3.64
CA TYR A 120 21.72 -10.50 -3.95
C TYR A 120 23.08 -11.18 -3.88
N VAL A 121 23.25 -12.10 -2.93
CA VAL A 121 24.37 -13.04 -2.92
C VAL A 121 23.88 -14.29 -3.66
N PRO A 122 24.30 -14.53 -4.91
CA PRO A 122 23.92 -15.75 -5.61
C PRO A 122 24.50 -16.93 -4.83
N SER A 123 23.65 -17.84 -4.34
CA SER A 123 24.16 -19.13 -3.89
C SER A 123 24.73 -19.87 -5.10
N SER A 124 25.98 -20.33 -5.03
CA SER A 124 26.65 -21.12 -6.07
C SER A 124 26.17 -22.58 -6.12
N VAL A 125 24.87 -22.79 -5.97
CA VAL A 125 24.27 -24.12 -6.07
C VAL A 125 24.01 -24.43 -7.54
N GLN A 126 24.68 -25.47 -8.07
CA GLN A 126 24.43 -25.96 -9.42
C GLN A 126 23.01 -26.51 -9.54
N ILE A 127 22.18 -25.83 -10.33
CA ILE A 127 20.84 -26.30 -10.68
C ILE A 127 21.00 -27.59 -11.48
N ARG A 128 20.56 -28.72 -10.90
CA ARG A 128 20.54 -30.01 -11.58
C ARG A 128 19.54 -29.94 -12.73
N LYS A 129 20.01 -30.09 -13.97
CA LYS A 129 19.14 -30.30 -15.13
C LYS A 129 18.39 -31.62 -14.92
N GLY A 130 17.06 -31.55 -14.75
CA GLY A 130 16.20 -32.73 -14.80
C GLY A 130 16.24 -33.39 -16.19
N PRO A 131 15.72 -34.62 -16.34
CA PRO A 131 15.79 -35.35 -17.60
C PRO A 131 15.10 -34.57 -18.72
N VAL A 132 15.88 -34.15 -19.72
CA VAL A 132 15.37 -33.58 -20.96
C VAL A 132 14.63 -34.70 -21.68
N HIS A 133 13.29 -34.64 -21.68
CA HIS A 133 12.50 -35.53 -22.52
C HIS A 133 12.78 -35.14 -23.98
N ALA A 134 13.26 -36.10 -24.77
CA ALA A 134 13.65 -35.90 -26.16
C ALA A 134 12.47 -35.35 -26.96
N ARG A 135 12.55 -34.06 -27.33
CA ARG A 135 11.60 -33.39 -28.22
C ARG A 135 11.68 -34.04 -29.60
N GLY A 136 10.63 -34.76 -29.98
CA GLY A 136 10.48 -35.38 -31.29
C GLY A 136 10.67 -34.39 -32.43
N LYS A 137 11.45 -34.80 -33.44
CA LYS A 137 11.73 -34.02 -34.65
C LYS A 137 10.43 -33.78 -35.42
N ARG A 138 9.99 -32.51 -35.53
CA ARG A 138 8.99 -32.13 -36.55
C ARG A 138 9.72 -31.85 -37.85
N LYS A 139 9.36 -32.60 -38.88
CA LYS A 139 9.84 -32.49 -40.26
C LYS A 139 9.25 -31.21 -40.87
N ILE A 140 10.11 -30.26 -41.23
CA ILE A 140 9.73 -29.10 -42.03
C ILE A 140 9.48 -29.61 -43.46
N ARG A 141 8.31 -29.28 -44.03
CA ARG A 141 8.01 -29.45 -45.46
C ARG A 141 8.18 -28.08 -46.10
N ASP A 142 9.08 -27.99 -47.08
CA ASP A 142 9.34 -26.79 -47.87
C ASP A 142 8.19 -26.53 -48.85
N CYS A 143 7.79 -25.26 -48.96
CA CYS A 143 7.19 -24.62 -50.12
C CYS A 143 7.74 -23.19 -50.19
#